data_AF-A0A9J7L5W0-F1
#
_entry.id   AF-A0A9J7L5W0-F1
#
_cell.length_a   1.000
_cell.length_b   1.000
_cell.length_c   1.000
_cell.angle_alpha   90.00
_cell.angle_beta   90.00
_cell.angle_gamma   90.00
#
_symmetry.space_group_name_H-M   'P 1'
#
loop_
_entity.id
_entity.type
_entity.pdbx_description
1 polymer ?
#
loop_
_entity_poly.entity_id
_entity_poly.type
_entity_poly.pdbx_seq_one_letter_code
_entity_poly.pdbx_strand_id
1 'polypeptide(L)'
;MRRTVSMVVLAVLLEIISCANLTRAAWSPPDCPRQCSCGGQVVFPLYEQLRTVQCFRPSETVQFPPDTQSINVEFSPLRQVIPEDVFQGLNDLVSVKLTARLTTVPQGLFRNLTQLRVLWIREFRVRQLPIGIFDSLRELEQIWIEETTISRLRGNTFSNLNKLMFVHLNNNQLARLPANLFSSQPALALLHLQWIHSRPSTTECLPG
;
A
#
# COMPACT_ATOMS: atom_id res chain seq x y z
N MET A 1 -32.82 -47.98 13.52
CA MET A 1 -31.56 -47.21 13.36
C MET A 1 -31.89 -45.79 12.93
N ARG A 2 -32.09 -44.89 13.89
CA ARG A 2 -32.32 -43.45 13.64
C ARG A 2 -30.95 -42.78 13.53
N ARG A 3 -30.65 -42.18 12.37
CA ARG A 3 -29.47 -41.32 12.20
C ARG A 3 -29.81 -39.95 12.76
N THR A 4 -29.24 -39.62 13.91
CA THR A 4 -29.12 -38.26 14.43
C THR A 4 -28.18 -37.48 13.51
N VAL A 5 -28.74 -36.71 12.58
CA VAL A 5 -28.01 -35.59 11.97
C VAL A 5 -27.85 -34.55 13.07
N SER A 6 -26.60 -34.26 13.42
CA SER A 6 -26.23 -33.35 14.51
C SER A 6 -26.90 -31.98 14.31
N MET A 7 -27.63 -31.49 15.32
CA MET A 7 -28.22 -30.15 15.36
C MET A 7 -27.21 -29.02 15.08
N VAL A 8 -25.91 -29.30 15.18
CA VAL A 8 -24.82 -28.37 14.86
C VAL A 8 -24.78 -28.01 13.37
N VAL A 9 -25.13 -28.92 12.45
CA VAL A 9 -25.07 -28.64 11.00
C VAL A 9 -26.22 -27.73 10.54
N LEU A 10 -27.38 -27.79 11.21
CA LEU A 10 -28.50 -26.91 10.90
C LEU A 10 -28.26 -25.47 11.43
N ALA A 11 -27.50 -25.32 12.52
CA ALA A 11 -27.11 -24.01 13.05
C ALA A 11 -26.12 -23.27 12.14
N VAL A 12 -25.16 -24.00 11.53
CA VAL A 12 -24.19 -23.40 10.60
C VAL A 12 -24.86 -22.92 9.30
N LEU A 13 -25.91 -23.61 8.82
CA LEU A 13 -26.66 -23.15 7.65
C LEU A 13 -27.53 -21.91 7.92
N LEU A 14 -27.95 -21.68 9.17
CA LEU A 14 -28.72 -20.49 9.54
C LEU A 14 -27.86 -19.24 9.73
N GLU A 15 -26.55 -19.36 9.96
CA GLU A 15 -25.63 -18.21 9.91
C GLU A 15 -25.24 -17.84 8.48
N ILE A 16 -25.25 -18.79 7.53
CA ILE A 16 -25.01 -18.49 6.10
C ILE A 16 -26.19 -17.73 5.47
N ILE A 17 -27.42 -17.96 5.94
CA ILE A 17 -28.63 -17.26 5.46
C ILE A 17 -28.72 -15.81 5.99
N SER A 18 -27.92 -15.44 7.01
CA SER A 18 -27.83 -14.06 7.49
C SER A 18 -26.87 -13.17 6.67
N CYS A 19 -26.12 -13.73 5.72
CA CYS A 19 -25.26 -12.94 4.82
C CYS A 19 -25.99 -12.37 3.59
N ALA A 20 -27.27 -12.70 3.37
CA ALA A 20 -28.05 -12.19 2.23
C ALA A 20 -28.86 -10.91 2.56
N ASN A 21 -28.91 -10.47 3.82
CA ASN A 21 -29.74 -9.35 4.27
C ASN A 21 -29.01 -8.27 5.09
N LEU A 22 -27.68 -8.32 5.16
CA LEU A 22 -26.90 -7.15 5.56
C LEU A 22 -26.62 -6.33 4.30
N THR A 23 -27.57 -5.47 3.94
CA THR A 23 -27.25 -4.26 3.18
C THR A 23 -26.35 -3.41 4.08
N ARG A 24 -25.06 -3.77 4.20
CA ARG A 24 -24.03 -2.83 4.62
C ARG A 24 -24.17 -1.69 3.64
N ALA A 25 -24.71 -0.57 4.11
CA ALA A 25 -24.91 0.62 3.29
C ALA A 25 -23.63 0.86 2.50
N ALA A 26 -23.72 0.75 1.18
CA ALA A 26 -22.58 1.01 0.33
C ALA A 26 -22.17 2.46 0.60
N TRP A 27 -21.00 2.66 1.22
CA TRP A 27 -20.50 4.00 1.49
C TRP A 27 -20.43 4.77 0.17
N SER A 28 -21.18 5.86 0.08
CA SER A 28 -21.29 6.71 -1.11
C SER A 28 -21.40 8.16 -0.64
N PRO A 29 -20.27 8.82 -0.35
CA PRO A 29 -20.25 10.19 0.16
C PRO A 29 -20.80 11.15 -0.90
N PRO A 30 -21.50 12.23 -0.50
CA PRO A 30 -22.02 13.23 -1.44
C PRO A 30 -20.89 13.92 -2.23
N ASP A 31 -19.71 14.06 -1.61
CA ASP A 31 -18.54 14.72 -2.19
C ASP A 31 -17.58 13.73 -2.87
N CYS A 32 -18.09 12.61 -3.40
CA CYS A 32 -17.25 11.69 -4.16
C CYS A 32 -16.64 12.41 -5.39
N PRO A 33 -15.31 12.36 -5.59
CA PRO A 33 -14.70 13.08 -6.70
C PRO A 33 -15.20 12.58 -8.05
N ARG A 34 -15.53 13.49 -8.96
CA ARG A 34 -16.15 13.16 -10.28
C ARG A 34 -15.36 12.15 -11.12
N GLN A 35 -14.04 12.08 -10.92
CA GLN A 35 -13.13 11.20 -11.67
C GLN A 35 -12.83 9.89 -10.91
N CYS A 36 -13.60 9.60 -9.87
CA CYS A 36 -13.39 8.49 -8.97
C CYS A 36 -14.70 7.77 -8.67
N SER A 37 -14.58 6.57 -8.15
CA SER A 37 -15.67 5.79 -7.57
C SER A 37 -15.44 5.65 -6.08
N CYS A 38 -16.50 5.84 -5.29
CA CYS A 38 -16.48 5.74 -3.84
C CYS A 38 -17.36 4.55 -3.43
N GLY A 39 -16.83 3.67 -2.60
CA GLY A 39 -17.54 2.47 -2.18
C GLY A 39 -16.93 1.82 -0.95
N GLY A 40 -17.73 1.02 -0.23
CA GLY A 40 -17.20 0.09 0.76
C GLY A 40 -16.57 -1.11 0.08
N GLN A 41 -15.25 -1.16 -0.07
CA GLN A 41 -14.53 -2.25 -0.74
C GLN A 41 -13.72 -3.07 0.27
N VAL A 42 -13.68 -4.39 0.06
CA VAL A 42 -12.75 -5.26 0.80
C VAL A 42 -11.35 -5.01 0.25
N VAL A 43 -10.46 -4.53 1.12
CA VAL A 43 -9.10 -4.20 0.74
C VAL A 43 -8.19 -5.35 1.13
N PHE A 44 -7.53 -5.95 0.14
CA PHE A 44 -6.46 -6.91 0.40
C PHE A 44 -5.16 -6.16 0.66
N PRO A 45 -4.35 -6.57 1.66
CA PRO A 45 -4.45 -7.79 2.47
C PRO A 45 -5.06 -7.54 3.87
N LEU A 46 -5.79 -6.44 4.07
CA LEU A 46 -6.45 -6.17 5.35
C LEU A 46 -7.64 -7.10 5.60
N TYR A 47 -8.29 -7.58 4.52
CA TYR A 47 -9.53 -8.36 4.57
C TYR A 47 -10.68 -7.63 5.30
N GLU A 48 -10.62 -6.31 5.36
CA GLU A 48 -11.61 -5.42 5.96
C GLU A 48 -12.33 -4.63 4.88
N GLN A 49 -13.60 -4.29 5.12
CA GLN A 49 -14.36 -3.41 4.22
C GLN A 49 -14.12 -1.95 4.61
N LEU A 50 -13.39 -1.23 3.76
CA LEU A 50 -12.99 0.15 3.99
C LEU A 50 -13.75 1.12 3.08
N ARG A 51 -13.97 2.34 3.57
CA ARG A 51 -14.44 3.49 2.78
C ARG A 51 -13.38 3.85 1.74
N THR A 52 -13.57 3.36 0.53
CA THR A 52 -12.53 3.31 -0.51
C THR A 52 -12.85 4.28 -1.64
N VAL A 53 -11.91 5.18 -1.94
CA VAL A 53 -11.92 6.01 -3.14
C VAL A 53 -10.99 5.40 -4.18
N GLN A 54 -11.54 5.04 -5.34
CA GLN A 54 -10.80 4.53 -6.47
C GLN A 54 -10.83 5.53 -7.62
N CYS A 55 -9.67 6.05 -8.02
CA CYS A 55 -9.53 7.00 -9.11
C CYS A 55 -8.70 6.40 -10.24
N PHE A 56 -9.18 6.54 -11.47
CA PHE A 56 -8.45 6.11 -12.65
C PHE A 56 -8.13 7.31 -13.53
N ARG A 57 -6.85 7.64 -13.59
CA ARG A 57 -6.27 8.70 -14.43
C ARG A 57 -6.89 10.07 -14.21
N PRO A 58 -6.88 10.60 -12.97
CA PRO A 58 -7.45 11.92 -12.70
C PRO A 58 -6.67 13.00 -13.44
N SER A 59 -7.38 13.80 -14.24
CA SER A 59 -6.85 14.94 -15.00
C SER A 59 -6.54 16.14 -14.11
N GLU A 60 -7.17 16.22 -12.93
CA GLU A 60 -7.06 17.33 -11.98
C GLU A 60 -6.57 16.84 -10.61
N THR A 61 -6.29 17.77 -9.70
CA THR A 61 -6.04 17.43 -8.29
C THR A 61 -7.32 16.88 -7.66
N VAL A 62 -7.22 15.72 -7.04
CA VAL A 62 -8.35 15.05 -6.39
C VAL A 62 -8.42 15.50 -4.95
N GLN A 63 -9.60 15.95 -4.51
CA GLN A 63 -9.90 16.20 -3.10
C GLN A 63 -10.67 14.99 -2.57
N PHE A 64 -10.13 14.31 -1.55
CA PHE A 64 -10.76 13.11 -1.01
C PHE A 64 -11.74 13.46 0.14
N PRO A 65 -12.86 12.72 0.28
CA PRO A 65 -13.73 12.83 1.46
C PRO A 65 -12.94 12.62 2.78
N PRO A 66 -13.18 13.40 3.85
CA PRO A 66 -12.40 13.31 5.09
C PRO A 66 -12.45 11.96 5.80
N ASP A 67 -13.54 11.21 5.63
CA ASP A 67 -13.78 9.88 6.22
C ASP A 67 -13.23 8.72 5.36
N THR A 68 -12.41 9.03 4.36
CA THR A 68 -11.78 8.03 3.48
C THR A 68 -10.78 7.19 4.27
N GLN A 69 -10.92 5.87 4.16
CA GLN A 69 -10.03 4.89 4.83
C GLN A 69 -9.08 4.20 3.86
N SER A 70 -9.44 4.15 2.58
CA SER A 70 -8.62 3.53 1.56
C SER A 70 -8.61 4.37 0.29
N ILE A 71 -7.43 4.53 -0.30
CA ILE A 71 -7.25 5.24 -1.56
C ILE A 71 -6.53 4.32 -2.54
N ASN A 72 -7.09 4.18 -3.74
CA ASN A 72 -6.44 3.53 -4.88
C ASN A 72 -6.45 4.48 -6.07
N VAL A 73 -5.28 5.05 -6.40
CA VAL A 73 -5.15 6.02 -7.49
C VAL A 73 -4.13 5.52 -8.50
N GLU A 74 -4.58 5.40 -9.74
CA GLU A 74 -3.71 5.23 -10.90
C GLU A 74 -3.62 6.57 -11.62
N PHE A 75 -2.47 7.23 -11.57
CA PHE A 75 -2.25 8.48 -12.28
C PHE A 75 -1.93 8.24 -13.75
N SER A 76 -2.34 9.17 -14.61
CA SER A 76 -1.96 9.18 -16.02
C SER A 76 -0.43 9.17 -16.16
N PRO A 77 0.13 8.47 -17.17
CA PRO A 77 1.57 8.45 -17.40
C PRO A 77 2.16 9.82 -17.76
N LEU A 78 1.31 10.77 -18.16
CA LEU A 78 1.67 12.17 -18.41
C LEU A 78 1.84 12.99 -17.13
N ARG A 79 1.30 12.54 -16.00
CA ARG A 79 1.34 13.25 -14.73
C ARG A 79 2.55 12.80 -13.91
N GLN A 80 3.57 13.65 -13.89
CA GLN A 80 4.85 13.35 -13.24
C GLN A 80 4.99 13.97 -11.84
N VAL A 81 3.97 14.70 -11.38
CA VAL A 81 3.97 15.43 -10.10
C VAL A 81 2.66 15.16 -9.35
N ILE A 82 2.78 14.92 -8.03
CA ILE A 82 1.68 14.86 -7.07
C ILE A 82 1.91 15.97 -6.05
N PRO A 83 0.88 16.76 -5.68
CA PRO A 83 0.98 17.76 -4.61
C PRO A 83 1.34 17.11 -3.25
N GLU A 84 2.15 17.78 -2.43
CA GLU A 84 2.54 17.28 -1.11
C GLU A 84 1.34 17.11 -0.15
N ASP A 85 0.33 17.95 -0.32
CA ASP A 85 -0.87 18.07 0.51
C ASP A 85 -2.05 17.19 0.05
N VAL A 86 -1.85 16.33 -0.95
CA VAL A 86 -2.93 15.53 -1.56
C VAL A 86 -3.67 14.60 -0.57
N PHE A 87 -3.02 14.21 0.53
CA PHE A 87 -3.62 13.40 1.61
C PHE A 87 -3.80 14.18 2.93
N GLN A 88 -3.66 15.51 2.90
CA GLN A 88 -3.75 16.32 4.10
C GLN A 88 -5.13 16.19 4.75
N GLY A 89 -5.14 15.94 6.07
CA GLY A 89 -6.38 15.84 6.87
C GLY A 89 -7.05 14.46 6.83
N LEU A 90 -6.56 13.52 6.03
CA LEU A 90 -7.11 12.16 5.90
C LEU A 90 -6.53 11.24 6.99
N ASN A 91 -6.84 11.57 8.24
CA ASN A 91 -6.24 10.92 9.41
C ASN A 91 -6.70 9.46 9.62
N ASP A 92 -7.81 9.08 8.99
CA ASP A 92 -8.39 7.73 9.07
C ASP A 92 -7.89 6.79 7.96
N LEU A 93 -6.91 7.23 7.15
CA LEU A 93 -6.33 6.39 6.10
C LEU A 93 -5.62 5.17 6.68
N VAL A 94 -6.08 4.01 6.25
CA VAL A 94 -5.54 2.69 6.59
C VAL A 94 -4.74 2.10 5.43
N SER A 95 -5.17 2.38 4.19
CA SER A 95 -4.58 1.82 2.98
C SER A 95 -4.40 2.89 1.89
N VAL A 96 -3.19 2.97 1.33
CA VAL A 96 -2.89 3.85 0.19
C VAL A 96 -2.20 3.04 -0.89
N LYS A 97 -2.78 3.05 -2.09
CA LYS A 97 -2.20 2.47 -3.30
C LYS A 97 -2.04 3.53 -4.38
N LEU A 98 -0.79 3.78 -4.76
CA LEU A 98 -0.43 4.76 -5.78
C LEU A 98 0.33 4.09 -6.92
N THR A 99 -0.21 4.23 -8.13
CA THR A 99 0.48 3.88 -9.37
C THR A 99 0.71 5.18 -10.14
N ALA A 100 1.97 5.58 -10.34
CA ALA A 100 2.29 6.83 -11.05
C ALA A 100 3.71 6.82 -11.61
N ARG A 101 3.95 7.53 -12.72
CA ARG A 101 5.30 7.67 -13.32
C ARG A 101 6.04 8.89 -12.81
N LEU A 102 6.03 9.09 -11.50
CA LEU A 102 6.66 10.25 -10.88
C LEU A 102 8.17 10.24 -11.08
N THR A 103 8.72 11.38 -11.45
CA THR A 103 10.17 11.60 -11.50
C THR A 103 10.70 12.21 -10.21
N THR A 104 9.79 12.73 -9.37
CA THR A 104 10.08 13.26 -8.02
C THR A 104 8.95 12.87 -7.07
N VAL A 105 9.28 12.60 -5.80
CA VAL A 105 8.31 12.35 -4.74
C VAL A 105 8.44 13.49 -3.73
N PRO A 106 7.35 14.22 -3.41
CA PRO A 106 7.39 15.23 -2.35
C PRO A 106 7.78 14.62 -1.00
N GLN A 107 8.62 15.30 -0.23
CA GLN A 107 9.13 14.76 1.04
C GLN A 107 8.00 14.48 2.04
N GLY A 108 6.95 15.32 2.08
CA GLY A 108 5.81 15.14 2.98
C GLY A 108 4.62 14.40 2.38
N LEU A 109 4.78 13.68 1.25
CA LEU A 109 3.64 13.03 0.57
C LEU A 109 2.81 12.14 1.52
N PHE A 110 3.45 11.43 2.45
CA PHE A 110 2.76 10.58 3.43
C PHE A 110 2.79 11.13 4.86
N ARG A 111 3.03 12.44 5.01
CA ARG A 111 3.15 13.08 6.31
C ARG A 111 1.84 12.95 7.09
N ASN A 112 1.94 12.67 8.39
CA ASN A 112 0.83 12.56 9.34
C ASN A 112 -0.19 11.43 9.06
N LEU A 113 0.08 10.51 8.14
CA LEU A 113 -0.74 9.30 7.94
C LEU A 113 -0.41 8.24 9.00
N THR A 114 -0.64 8.58 10.28
CA THR A 114 -0.17 7.78 11.41
C THR A 114 -0.91 6.45 11.57
N GLN A 115 -2.13 6.36 11.05
CA GLN A 115 -2.97 5.15 11.08
C GLN A 115 -2.76 4.23 9.86
N LEU A 116 -1.88 4.62 8.94
CA LEU A 116 -1.67 3.88 7.70
C LEU A 116 -1.01 2.53 8.02
N ARG A 117 -1.71 1.45 7.68
CA ARG A 117 -1.23 0.07 7.86
C ARG A 117 -0.59 -0.49 6.60
N VAL A 118 -1.01 0.01 5.43
CA VAL A 118 -0.73 -0.64 4.15
C VAL A 118 -0.42 0.38 3.06
N LEU A 119 0.77 0.28 2.46
CA LEU A 119 1.25 1.24 1.45
C LEU A 119 1.79 0.54 0.20
N TRP A 120 1.17 0.80 -0.95
CA TRP A 120 1.68 0.43 -2.26
C TRP A 120 2.16 1.65 -3.04
N ILE A 121 3.39 1.54 -3.53
CA ILE A 121 4.02 2.47 -4.46
C ILE A 121 4.41 1.67 -5.70
N ARG A 122 3.77 1.96 -6.84
CA ARG A 122 4.01 1.26 -8.10
C ARG A 122 4.35 2.23 -9.24
N GLU A 123 5.23 1.79 -10.14
CA GLU A 123 5.62 2.51 -11.38
C GLU A 123 6.36 3.85 -11.19
N PHE A 124 6.78 4.19 -9.98
CA PHE A 124 7.52 5.44 -9.74
C PHE A 124 8.87 5.40 -10.46
N ARG A 125 9.21 6.46 -11.20
CA ARG A 125 10.47 6.57 -11.95
C ARG A 125 11.55 7.32 -11.17
N VAL A 126 11.59 7.09 -9.86
CA VAL A 126 12.57 7.69 -8.96
C VAL A 126 13.70 6.74 -8.63
N ARG A 127 14.95 7.22 -8.71
CA ARG A 127 16.13 6.42 -8.36
C ARG A 127 16.30 6.23 -6.85
N GLN A 128 15.79 7.17 -6.06
CA GLN A 128 15.83 7.19 -4.60
C GLN A 128 14.56 7.83 -4.05
N LEU A 129 14.15 7.39 -2.87
CA LEU A 129 13.08 8.03 -2.11
C LEU A 129 13.64 9.20 -1.26
N PRO A 130 12.80 10.22 -0.99
CA PRO A 130 13.15 11.28 -0.04
C PRO A 130 13.51 10.71 1.34
N ILE A 131 14.38 11.42 2.06
CA ILE A 131 14.75 11.05 3.43
C ILE A 131 13.53 11.23 4.34
N GLY A 132 13.26 10.22 5.17
CA GLY A 132 12.18 10.26 6.14
C GLY A 132 10.77 10.17 5.55
N ILE A 133 10.62 9.78 4.27
CA ILE A 133 9.32 9.70 3.58
C ILE A 133 8.29 8.80 4.30
N PHE A 134 8.76 7.89 5.17
CA PHE A 134 7.92 6.96 5.92
C PHE A 134 7.91 7.23 7.44
N ASP A 135 8.57 8.27 7.94
CA ASP A 135 8.82 8.44 9.38
C ASP A 135 7.55 8.59 10.23
N SER A 136 6.46 9.11 9.65
CA SER A 136 5.17 9.25 10.34
C SER A 136 4.31 7.98 10.34
N LEU A 137 4.66 6.95 9.56
CA LEU A 137 3.82 5.77 9.32
C LEU A 137 3.98 4.71 10.42
N ARG A 138 3.77 5.10 11.68
CA ARG A 138 4.07 4.28 12.87
C ARG A 138 3.27 2.98 12.94
N GLU A 139 2.10 2.96 12.32
CA GLU A 139 1.21 1.80 12.25
C GLU A 139 1.43 0.95 10.99
N LEU A 140 2.43 1.26 10.15
CA LEU A 140 2.64 0.56 8.89
C LEU A 140 3.06 -0.89 9.15
N GLU A 141 2.22 -1.81 8.70
CA GLU A 141 2.43 -3.26 8.77
C GLU A 141 3.05 -3.77 7.47
N GLN A 142 2.68 -3.17 6.33
CA GLN A 142 3.02 -3.73 5.03
C GLN A 142 3.36 -2.65 4.02
N ILE A 143 4.45 -2.87 3.29
CA ILE A 143 4.89 -1.97 2.22
C ILE A 143 5.28 -2.74 0.95
N TRP A 144 4.75 -2.26 -0.17
CA TRP A 144 5.07 -2.75 -1.51
C TRP A 144 5.63 -1.59 -2.31
N ILE A 145 6.86 -1.75 -2.75
CA ILE A 145 7.52 -0.84 -3.67
C ILE A 145 7.83 -1.67 -4.89
N GLU A 146 7.02 -1.54 -5.93
CA GLU A 146 7.03 -2.45 -7.07
C GLU A 146 7.19 -1.71 -8.39
N GLU A 147 7.93 -2.30 -9.33
CA GLU A 147 8.05 -1.78 -10.69
C GLU A 147 8.59 -0.33 -10.74
N THR A 148 9.44 0.04 -9.78
CA THR A 148 10.05 1.37 -9.72
C THR A 148 11.48 1.35 -10.26
N THR A 149 12.09 2.53 -10.44
CA THR A 149 13.52 2.65 -10.81
C THR A 149 14.43 2.83 -9.59
N ILE A 150 13.96 2.50 -8.40
CA ILE A 150 14.75 2.64 -7.17
C ILE A 150 15.96 1.72 -7.23
N SER A 151 17.14 2.32 -7.09
CA SER A 151 18.43 1.63 -7.16
C SER A 151 19.17 1.58 -5.83
N ARG A 152 18.75 2.39 -4.85
CA ARG A 152 19.33 2.45 -3.50
C ARG A 152 18.27 2.75 -2.46
N LEU A 153 18.33 2.03 -1.33
CA LEU A 153 17.66 2.39 -0.08
C LEU A 153 18.70 2.82 0.94
N ARG A 154 18.33 3.70 1.87
CA ARG A 154 19.20 4.11 2.98
C ARG A 154 18.99 3.15 4.14
N GLY A 155 20.02 2.95 4.96
CA GLY A 155 19.94 2.04 6.11
C GLY A 155 18.87 2.40 7.14
N ASN A 156 18.42 3.66 7.16
CA ASN A 156 17.37 4.13 8.06
C ASN A 156 15.99 4.28 7.38
N THR A 157 15.81 3.84 6.13
CA THR A 157 14.57 4.05 5.36
C THR A 157 13.33 3.55 6.10
N PHE A 158 13.43 2.47 6.88
CA PHE A 158 12.29 1.90 7.62
C PHE A 158 12.38 2.10 9.14
N SER A 159 13.39 2.82 9.65
CA SER A 159 13.76 2.83 11.07
C SER A 159 12.64 3.12 12.07
N ASN A 160 11.62 3.90 11.69
CA ASN A 160 10.48 4.25 12.55
C ASN A 160 9.27 3.29 12.44
N LEU A 161 9.35 2.29 11.57
CA LEU A 161 8.25 1.37 11.24
C LEU A 161 8.30 0.11 12.12
N ASN A 162 8.01 0.27 13.41
CA ASN A 162 8.16 -0.82 14.40
C ASN A 162 7.19 -1.99 14.19
N LYS A 163 6.05 -1.73 13.52
CA LYS A 163 5.02 -2.72 13.20
C LYS A 163 5.20 -3.36 11.81
N LEU A 164 6.27 -3.02 11.09
CA LEU A 164 6.47 -3.50 9.73
C LEU A 164 6.72 -5.01 9.71
N MET A 165 5.82 -5.75 9.08
CA MET A 165 5.82 -7.21 8.97
C MET A 165 6.17 -7.70 7.57
N PHE A 166 5.70 -7.00 6.53
CA PHE A 166 5.79 -7.46 5.15
C PHE A 166 6.41 -6.38 4.26
N VAL A 167 7.52 -6.73 3.61
CA VAL A 167 8.25 -5.83 2.70
C VAL A 167 8.42 -6.49 1.35
N HIS A 168 7.82 -5.89 0.33
CA HIS A 168 7.95 -6.31 -1.06
C HIS A 168 8.71 -5.25 -1.85
N LEU A 169 9.86 -5.62 -2.42
CA LEU A 169 10.71 -4.72 -3.22
C LEU A 169 10.90 -5.24 -4.65
N ASN A 170 9.87 -5.88 -5.20
CA ASN A 170 9.91 -6.54 -6.51
C ASN A 170 10.12 -5.55 -7.66
N ASN A 171 10.77 -6.03 -8.71
CA ASN A 171 10.86 -5.32 -9.98
C ASN A 171 11.45 -3.91 -9.86
N ASN A 172 12.39 -3.74 -8.93
CA ASN A 172 13.20 -2.54 -8.76
C ASN A 172 14.61 -2.73 -9.35
N GLN A 173 15.44 -1.69 -9.29
CA GLN A 173 16.84 -1.69 -9.76
C GLN A 173 17.85 -1.80 -8.61
N LEU A 174 17.42 -2.35 -7.47
CA LEU A 174 18.24 -2.50 -6.28
C LEU A 174 19.38 -3.49 -6.52
N ALA A 175 20.63 -3.05 -6.46
CA ALA A 175 21.77 -3.97 -6.56
C ALA A 175 22.07 -4.69 -5.23
N ARG A 176 21.79 -4.02 -4.11
CA ARG A 176 22.02 -4.52 -2.74
C ARG A 176 21.15 -3.78 -1.74
N LEU A 177 20.91 -4.42 -0.59
CA LEU A 177 20.29 -3.77 0.56
C LEU A 177 21.37 -3.40 1.59
N PRO A 178 21.27 -2.22 2.26
CA PRO A 178 22.12 -1.89 3.39
C PRO A 178 21.98 -2.92 4.51
N ALA A 179 23.08 -3.30 5.17
CA ALA A 179 23.07 -4.29 6.25
C ALA A 179 22.16 -3.90 7.43
N ASN A 180 22.04 -2.60 7.70
CA ASN A 180 21.22 -2.07 8.80
C ASN A 180 19.79 -1.71 8.40
N LEU A 181 19.36 -1.99 7.14
CA LEU A 181 18.07 -1.58 6.61
C LEU A 181 16.87 -2.01 7.48
N PHE A 182 16.97 -3.20 8.07
CA PHE A 182 15.92 -3.82 8.89
C PHE A 182 16.30 -3.94 10.38
N SER A 183 17.33 -3.20 10.82
CA SER A 183 17.86 -3.32 12.20
C SER A 183 16.89 -2.86 13.29
N SER A 184 15.82 -2.13 12.95
CA SER A 184 14.83 -1.60 13.90
C SER A 184 13.42 -2.15 13.64
N GLN A 185 13.28 -3.26 12.91
CA GLN A 185 11.99 -3.85 12.51
C GLN A 185 11.78 -5.21 13.19
N PRO A 186 11.47 -5.24 14.50
CA PRO A 186 11.36 -6.49 15.26
C PRO A 186 10.21 -7.39 14.79
N ALA A 187 9.20 -6.81 14.14
CA ALA A 187 8.03 -7.53 13.64
C ALA A 187 8.19 -8.07 12.21
N LEU A 188 9.34 -7.85 11.56
CA LEU A 188 9.53 -8.23 10.15
C LEU A 188 9.46 -9.75 10.00
N ALA A 189 8.43 -10.21 9.29
CA ALA A 189 8.16 -11.63 9.08
C ALA A 189 8.53 -12.08 7.66
N LEU A 190 8.39 -11.19 6.67
CA LEU A 190 8.58 -11.54 5.27
C LEU A 190 9.22 -10.40 4.50
N LEU A 191 10.35 -10.73 3.87
CA LEU A 191 11.02 -9.89 2.89
C LEU A 191 10.99 -10.60 1.54
N HIS A 192 10.36 -9.97 0.56
CA HIS A 192 10.22 -10.52 -0.76
C HIS A 192 10.95 -9.64 -1.79
N LEU A 193 11.96 -10.24 -2.42
CA LEU A 193 12.86 -9.62 -3.39
C LEU A 193 12.82 -10.43 -4.68
N GLN A 194 12.07 -9.98 -5.67
CA GLN A 194 12.12 -10.54 -7.02
C GLN A 194 12.79 -9.54 -7.96
N TRP A 195 13.98 -9.91 -8.46
CA TRP A 195 14.68 -9.18 -9.50
C TRP A 195 14.23 -9.66 -10.87
N ILE A 196 13.62 -8.80 -11.68
CA ILE A 196 13.42 -9.06 -13.11
C ILE A 196 14.59 -8.50 -13.94
N HIS A 197 15.82 -8.93 -13.69
CA HIS A 197 16.80 -8.99 -14.78
C HIS A 197 17.65 -10.26 -14.64
N SER A 198 17.47 -11.09 -15.65
CA SER A 198 18.26 -12.24 -16.06
C SER A 198 19.76 -11.96 -16.12
N ARG A 199 20.54 -12.94 -15.62
CA ARG A 199 21.99 -13.12 -15.71
C ARG A 199 22.88 -12.11 -14.94
N PRO A 200 23.85 -12.58 -14.15
CA PRO A 200 24.90 -11.72 -13.63
C PRO A 200 25.79 -11.28 -14.79
N SER A 201 25.73 -10.01 -15.16
CA SER A 201 26.82 -9.40 -15.92
C SER A 201 28.00 -9.24 -14.97
N THR A 202 29.08 -9.93 -15.31
CA THR A 202 30.45 -9.85 -14.75
C THR A 202 30.68 -10.47 -13.37
N THR A 203 31.12 -11.72 -13.38
CA THR A 203 32.32 -12.14 -12.64
C THR A 203 33.48 -11.20 -13.01
N GLU A 204 33.77 -10.21 -12.18
CA GLU A 204 35.12 -9.67 -12.09
C GLU A 204 35.89 -10.58 -11.12
N CYS A 205 36.78 -11.41 -11.67
CA CYS A 205 37.86 -11.97 -10.89
C CYS A 205 38.80 -10.81 -10.50
N LEU A 206 39.06 -10.65 -9.20
CA LEU A 206 40.14 -9.79 -8.73
C LEU A 206 41.49 -10.38 -9.19
N PRO A 207 42.42 -9.57 -9.72
CA PRO A 207 43.77 -10.06 -9.99
C PRO A 207 44.54 -10.20 -8.67
N GLY A 208 45.06 -11.40 -8.45
CA GLY A 208 46.19 -11.69 -7.57
C GLY A 208 47.35 -12.21 -8.41
#